data_AF-A0A961DZM7-F1
#
_entry.id   AF-A0A961DZM7-F1
#
_cell.length_a   1.000
_cell.length_b   1.000
_cell.length_c   1.000
_cell.angle_alpha   90.00
_cell.angle_beta   90.00
_cell.angle_gamma   90.00
#
_symmetry.space_group_name_H-M   'P 1'
#
loop_
_entity.id
_entity.type
_entity.pdbx_description
1 polymer ?
#
loop_
_entity_poly.entity_id
_entity_poly.type
_entity_poly.pdbx_seq_one_letter_code
_entity_poly.pdbx_strand_id
1 'polypeptide(L)'
;MAGEGHRVLTNDDVRTLDRRAREVGGVIGWDLQFVVAPNSEYVGLAAGGGADQAEQIIVLGPSRIADLAVHEIDLALDALQRGDRHIVLDEDGDPRLI
;
A
#
# COMPACT_ATOMS: atom_id res chain seq x y z
N MET A 1 -24.21 -4.52 21.98
CA MET A 1 -24.42 -5.16 20.66
C MET A 1 -23.56 -4.39 19.67
N ALA A 2 -22.29 -4.75 19.55
CA ALA A 2 -21.37 -4.09 18.62
C ALA A 2 -21.67 -4.64 17.22
N GLY A 3 -22.42 -3.86 16.43
CA GLY A 3 -22.47 -4.08 14.99
C GLY A 3 -21.14 -3.62 14.44
N GLU A 4 -20.18 -4.54 14.32
CA GLU A 4 -18.97 -4.33 13.55
C GLU A 4 -19.40 -4.13 12.10
N GLY A 5 -19.61 -2.86 11.75
CA GLY A 5 -19.92 -2.45 10.41
C GLY A 5 -18.74 -2.86 9.54
N HIS A 6 -18.93 -3.93 8.78
CA HIS A 6 -18.05 -4.32 7.68
C HIS A 6 -18.02 -3.14 6.71
N ARG A 7 -17.06 -2.23 6.90
CA ARG A 7 -16.93 -1.03 6.07
C ARG A 7 -16.35 -1.50 4.75
N VAL A 8 -17.24 -1.86 3.83
CA VAL A 8 -16.90 -2.14 2.44
C VAL A 8 -16.11 -0.93 1.94
N LEU A 9 -14.86 -1.15 1.49
CA LEU A 9 -14.09 -0.08 0.86
C LEU A 9 -14.90 0.49 -0.30
N THR A 10 -15.14 1.78 -0.28
CA THR A 10 -15.74 2.45 -1.43
C THR A 10 -14.67 2.73 -2.47
N ASN A 11 -15.09 2.91 -3.72
CA ASN A 11 -14.18 3.33 -4.79
C ASN A 11 -13.49 4.68 -4.46
N ASP A 12 -14.14 5.54 -3.68
CA ASP A 12 -13.55 6.80 -3.21
C ASP A 12 -12.45 6.58 -2.17
N ASP A 13 -12.60 5.61 -1.27
CA ASP A 13 -11.56 5.22 -0.31
C ASP A 13 -10.33 4.68 -1.05
N VAL A 14 -10.55 3.79 -2.03
CA VAL A 14 -9.48 3.24 -2.89
C VAL A 14 -8.73 4.36 -3.60
N ARG A 15 -9.46 5.30 -4.24
CA ARG A 15 -8.85 6.44 -4.96
C ARG A 15 -8.07 7.38 -4.03
N THR A 16 -8.55 7.57 -2.81
CA THR A 16 -7.89 8.40 -1.81
C THR A 16 -6.57 7.78 -1.36
N LEU A 17 -6.59 6.49 -1.05
CA LEU A 17 -5.40 5.73 -0.65
C LEU A 17 -4.39 5.60 -1.79
N ASP A 18 -4.85 5.33 -3.01
CA ASP A 18 -3.97 5.24 -4.18
C ASP A 18 -3.27 6.59 -4.45
N ARG A 19 -4.00 7.70 -4.35
CA ARG A 19 -3.39 9.03 -4.46
C ARG A 19 -2.33 9.26 -3.39
N ARG A 20 -2.67 8.93 -2.13
CA ARG A 20 -1.76 9.07 -1.00
C ARG A 20 -0.49 8.23 -1.20
N ALA A 21 -0.65 6.98 -1.64
CA ALA A 21 0.46 6.09 -1.96
C ALA A 21 1.41 6.75 -2.97
N ARG A 22 0.88 7.25 -4.09
CA ARG A 22 1.69 7.93 -5.11
C ARG A 22 2.37 9.20 -4.60
N GLU A 23 1.69 9.99 -3.76
CA GLU A 23 2.28 11.19 -3.16
C GLU A 23 3.45 10.84 -2.25
N VAL A 24 3.27 9.87 -1.34
CA VAL A 24 4.34 9.37 -0.46
C VAL A 24 5.47 8.76 -1.29
N GLY A 25 5.12 7.93 -2.29
CA GLY A 25 6.07 7.33 -3.22
C GLY A 25 6.95 8.38 -3.90
N GLY A 26 6.33 9.43 -4.46
CA GLY A 26 7.05 10.54 -5.08
C GLY A 26 7.99 11.27 -4.13
N VAL A 27 7.65 11.35 -2.84
CA VAL A 27 8.53 11.94 -1.81
C VAL A 27 9.73 11.05 -1.51
N ILE A 28 9.53 9.73 -1.45
CA ILE A 28 10.61 8.78 -1.11
C ILE A 28 11.36 8.23 -2.33
N GLY A 29 10.98 8.63 -3.55
CA GLY A 29 11.61 8.18 -4.80
C GLY A 29 11.15 6.82 -5.32
N TRP A 30 9.95 6.37 -4.93
CA TRP A 30 9.36 5.09 -5.31
C TRP A 30 8.02 5.27 -6.03
N ASP A 31 7.66 4.36 -6.95
CA ASP A 31 6.31 4.35 -7.53
C ASP A 31 5.38 3.50 -6.67
N LEU A 32 4.68 4.10 -5.72
CA LEU A 32 3.77 3.39 -4.83
C LEU A 32 2.32 3.44 -5.31
N GLN A 33 1.64 2.29 -5.24
CA GLN A 33 0.25 2.14 -5.68
C GLN A 33 -0.55 1.32 -4.68
N PHE A 34 -1.79 1.74 -4.43
CA PHE A 34 -2.71 0.96 -3.62
C PHE A 34 -3.44 -0.03 -4.50
N VAL A 35 -3.27 -1.33 -4.23
CA VAL A 35 -3.85 -2.40 -5.02
C VAL A 35 -5.00 -3.07 -4.29
N VAL A 36 -6.10 -3.29 -5.00
CA VAL A 36 -7.24 -4.07 -4.54
C VAL A 36 -7.31 -5.31 -5.41
N ALA A 37 -7.41 -6.48 -4.78
CA ALA A 37 -7.57 -7.73 -5.51
C ALA A 37 -8.89 -7.74 -6.31
N PRO A 38 -8.99 -8.48 -7.42
CA PRO A 38 -10.18 -8.50 -8.28
C PRO A 38 -11.48 -8.91 -7.57
N ASN A 39 -11.37 -9.73 -6.53
CA ASN A 39 -12.49 -10.13 -5.68
C ASN A 39 -12.91 -9.05 -4.66
N SER A 40 -12.20 -7.92 -4.59
CA SER A 40 -12.44 -6.83 -3.63
C SER A 40 -12.43 -7.28 -2.17
N GLU A 41 -11.74 -8.38 -1.87
CA GLU A 41 -11.62 -8.91 -0.50
C GLU A 41 -10.26 -8.59 0.12
N TYR A 42 -9.25 -8.36 -0.72
CA TYR A 42 -7.86 -8.14 -0.30
C TYR A 42 -7.33 -6.82 -0.83
N VAL A 43 -6.53 -6.17 -0.01
CA VAL A 43 -5.83 -4.93 -0.35
C VAL A 43 -4.35 -5.04 -0.01
N GLY A 44 -3.53 -4.25 -0.69
CA GLY A 44 -2.10 -4.17 -0.44
C GLY A 44 -1.51 -2.88 -0.95
N LEU A 45 -0.25 -2.66 -0.59
CA LEU A 45 0.59 -1.61 -1.15
C LEU A 45 1.59 -2.26 -2.07
N ALA A 46 1.59 -1.83 -3.34
CA ALA A 46 2.61 -2.21 -4.31
C ALA A 46 3.64 -1.09 -4.45
N ALA A 47 4.89 -1.48 -4.66
CA ALA A 47 5.97 -0.59 -5.03
C ALA A 47 6.57 -1.03 -6.37
N GLY A 48 6.71 -0.08 -7.29
CA GLY A 48 7.47 -0.21 -8.53
C GLY A 48 8.88 0.35 -8.34
N GLY A 49 9.88 -0.42 -8.77
CA GLY A 49 11.29 -0.11 -8.62
C GLY A 49 11.81 0.97 -9.57
N GLY A 50 11.44 2.23 -9.35
CA GLY A 50 11.99 3.37 -10.10
C GLY A 50 11.78 3.29 -11.62
N ALA A 51 12.32 4.25 -12.36
CA ALA A 51 12.03 4.46 -13.79
C ALA A 51 12.41 3.30 -14.74
N ASP A 52 13.12 2.28 -14.25
CA ASP A 52 13.64 1.14 -15.04
C ASP A 52 12.99 -0.21 -14.70
N GLN A 53 12.25 -0.34 -13.59
CA GLN A 53 11.58 -1.60 -13.23
C GLN A 53 10.06 -1.46 -13.38
N ALA A 54 9.51 -2.18 -14.37
CA ALA A 54 8.09 -2.14 -14.72
C ALA A 54 7.20 -3.04 -13.83
N GLU A 55 7.78 -3.89 -12.98
CA GLU A 55 7.02 -4.82 -12.15
C GLU A 55 6.64 -4.19 -10.80
N GLN A 56 5.34 -4.11 -10.55
CA GLN A 56 4.75 -3.64 -9.30
C GLN A 56 4.70 -4.81 -8.31
N ILE A 57 5.50 -4.73 -7.24
CA ILE A 57 5.63 -5.81 -6.25
C ILE A 57 4.91 -5.41 -4.97
N ILE A 58 4.12 -6.32 -4.41
CA ILE A 58 3.39 -6.08 -3.17
C ILE A 58 4.37 -6.07 -1.99
N VAL A 59 4.59 -4.89 -1.41
CA VAL A 59 5.50 -4.67 -0.27
C VAL A 59 4.79 -4.73 1.08
N LEU A 60 3.46 -4.59 1.08
CA LEU A 60 2.60 -4.72 2.27
C LEU A 60 1.27 -5.36 1.91
N GLY A 61 0.85 -6.37 2.68
CA GLY A 61 -0.30 -7.21 2.36
C GLY A 61 0.09 -8.42 1.49
N PRO A 62 -0.88 -9.08 0.83
CA PRO A 62 -2.30 -8.75 0.79
C PRO A 62 -3.00 -9.04 2.12
N SER A 63 -3.75 -8.06 2.63
CA SER A 63 -4.55 -8.16 3.86
C SER A 63 -6.04 -8.08 3.55
N ARG A 64 -6.87 -8.82 4.30
CA ARG A 64 -8.33 -8.80 4.12
C ARG A 64 -8.90 -7.44 4.53
N ILE A 65 -9.81 -6.91 3.71
CA ILE A 65 -10.48 -5.61 3.96
C ILE A 65 -11.23 -5.60 5.30
N ALA A 66 -11.66 -6.77 5.78
CA ALA A 66 -12.43 -6.95 7.01
C ALA A 66 -11.71 -6.51 8.30
N ASP A 67 -10.36 -6.44 8.30
CA ASP A 67 -9.56 -6.50 9.54
C ASP A 67 -8.52 -5.38 9.63
N LEU A 68 -8.90 -4.10 9.52
CA LEU A 68 -7.98 -2.96 9.68
C LEU A 68 -6.91 -2.80 8.59
N ALA A 69 -6.92 -3.63 7.54
CA ALA A 69 -5.93 -3.58 6.46
C ALA A 69 -5.71 -2.19 5.86
N VAL A 70 -6.79 -1.41 5.68
CA VAL A 70 -6.70 -0.01 5.23
C VAL A 70 -5.92 0.84 6.21
N HIS A 71 -6.23 0.70 7.50
CA HIS A 71 -5.57 1.47 8.54
C HIS A 71 -4.10 1.10 8.66
N GLU A 72 -3.74 -0.18 8.50
CA GLU A 72 -2.35 -0.61 8.47
C GLU A 72 -1.58 -0.03 7.29
N ILE A 73 -2.20 0.00 6.10
CA ILE A 73 -1.59 0.61 4.92
C ILE A 73 -1.42 2.13 5.13
N ASP A 74 -2.43 2.79 5.70
CA ASP A 74 -2.39 4.20 6.05
C ASP A 74 -1.23 4.52 7.03
N LEU A 75 -1.07 3.70 8.08
CA LEU A 75 0.03 3.80 9.05
C LEU A 75 1.40 3.54 8.40
N ALA A 76 1.48 2.59 7.47
CA ALA A 76 2.72 2.32 6.75
C ALA A 76 3.11 3.48 5.84
N LEU A 77 2.15 4.10 5.15
CA LEU A 77 2.38 5.31 4.36
C LEU A 77 2.85 6.48 5.22
N ASP A 78 2.25 6.68 6.41
CA ASP A 78 2.73 7.67 7.38
C ASP A 78 4.17 7.40 7.83
N ALA A 79 4.49 6.15 8.15
CA ALA A 79 5.84 5.77 8.57
C ALA A 79 6.87 5.96 7.44
N LEU A 80 6.51 5.64 6.20
CA LEU A 80 7.34 5.88 5.01
C LEU A 80 7.58 7.38 4.81
N GLN A 81 6.53 8.19 4.88
CA GLN A 81 6.63 9.64 4.71
C GLN A 81 7.48 10.30 5.80
N ARG A 82 7.43 9.78 7.03
CA ARG A 82 8.24 10.26 8.16
C ARG A 82 9.68 9.76 8.13
N GLY A 83 9.99 8.76 7.30
CA GLY A 83 11.28 8.06 7.31
C GLY A 83 11.45 7.13 8.50
N ASP A 84 10.36 6.75 9.18
CA ASP A 84 10.37 5.72 10.23
C ASP A 84 10.44 4.30 9.62
N ARG A 85 9.97 4.14 8.38
CA ARG A 85 10.11 2.93 7.55
C ARG A 85 10.72 3.29 6.20
N HIS A 86 11.33 2.30 5.55
CA HIS A 86 11.97 2.48 4.26
C HIS A 86 11.64 1.35 3.29
N ILE A 87 11.62 1.66 2.00
CA ILE A 87 11.59 0.65 0.94
C ILE A 87 13.00 0.50 0.41
N VAL A 88 13.49 -0.73 0.42
CA VAL A 88 14.82 -1.10 -0.08
C VAL A 88 14.69 -2.22 -1.09
N LEU A 89 15.59 -2.26 -2.07
CA LEU A 89 15.73 -3.40 -2.97
C LEU A 89 16.47 -4.51 -2.23
N ASP A 90 15.99 -5.75 -2.31
CA ASP A 90 16.72 -6.92 -1.83
C ASP A 90 17.79 -7.39 -2.82
N GLU A 91 18.37 -8.58 -2.59
CA GLU A 91 19.41 -9.17 -3.43
C GLU A 91 18.93 -9.47 -4.87
N ASP A 92 17.62 -9.70 -5.04
CA ASP A 92 16.97 -9.98 -6.32
C ASP A 92 16.50 -8.69 -7.02
N GLY A 93 16.59 -7.54 -6.34
CA GLY A 93 16.07 -6.28 -6.84
C GLY A 93 14.58 -6.09 -6.56
N ASP A 94 14.00 -6.89 -5.66
CA ASP A 94 12.61 -6.76 -5.27
C ASP A 94 12.48 -5.72 -4.15
N PRO A 95 11.52 -4.79 -4.23
CA PRO A 95 11.28 -3.84 -3.17
C PRO A 95 10.73 -4.55 -1.94
N ARG A 96 11.26 -4.19 -0.78
CA ARG A 96 10.81 -4.66 0.53
C ARG A 96 10.68 -3.50 1.50
N LEU A 97 9.60 -3.54 2.27
CA LEU A 97 9.37 -2.62 3.37
C LEU A 97 10.13 -3.09 4.62
N ILE A 98 10.98 -2.23 5.19
CA ILE A 98 11.74 -2.45 6.43
C ILE A 98 11.45 -1.39 7.49
#